data_AF-A0A0H5CHR0-F1
#
_entry.id   AF-A0A0H5CHR0-F1
#
_cell.length_a   1.000
_cell.length_b   1.000
_cell.length_c   1.000
_cell.angle_alpha   90.00
_cell.angle_beta   90.00
_cell.angle_gamma   90.00
#
_symmetry.space_group_name_H-M   'P 1'
#
loop_
_entity.id
_entity.type
_entity.pdbx_description
1 polymer ?
#
loop_
_entity_poly.entity_id
_entity_poly.type
_entity_poly.pdbx_seq_one_letter_code
_entity_poly.pdbx_strand_id
1 'polypeptide(L)'
;MPSGLFRQPEAVNLAGVLFSNSHTASKFNRIGTEQGLAAVGTALTRFGTCYNFAPDATEPDFFAYVVGDRPDEDEETFEEGLHLFVNPWAAVPLSTNALPGVTTYKLGESGVLGFTFPVSFRPFASKTVVFEQEGAEMLARYLQLKLLGRLPPDAPELFDTEEPTPNL
;
A
#
# COMPACT_ATOMS: atom_id res chain seq x y z
N MET A 1 30.12 -13.04 -6.71
CA MET A 1 28.75 -13.60 -6.71
C MET A 1 28.39 -13.95 -8.14
N PRO A 2 28.14 -15.22 -8.50
CA PRO A 2 27.64 -15.53 -9.84
C PRO A 2 26.25 -14.90 -10.00
N SER A 3 25.99 -14.24 -11.12
CA SER A 3 24.73 -13.58 -11.38
C SER A 3 23.62 -14.61 -11.68
N GLY A 4 22.40 -14.35 -11.19
CA GLY A 4 21.22 -15.17 -11.48
C GLY A 4 20.91 -16.22 -10.41
N LEU A 5 20.27 -15.78 -9.31
CA LEU A 5 19.81 -16.64 -8.20
C LEU A 5 19.12 -17.92 -8.67
N PHE A 6 18.14 -17.80 -9.59
CA PHE A 6 17.34 -18.93 -10.06
C PHE A 6 18.08 -19.95 -10.94
N ARG A 7 19.27 -19.61 -11.45
CA ARG A 7 20.09 -20.51 -12.27
C ARG A 7 21.11 -21.30 -11.45
N GLN A 8 21.20 -21.03 -10.15
CA GLN A 8 22.10 -21.77 -9.28
C GLN A 8 21.57 -23.20 -9.10
N PRO A 9 22.42 -24.24 -9.21
CA PRO A 9 22.00 -25.63 -8.99
C PRO A 9 21.28 -25.84 -7.66
N GLU A 10 21.68 -25.10 -6.63
CA GLU A 10 21.09 -25.14 -5.28
C GLU A 10 19.67 -24.56 -5.23
N ALA A 11 19.28 -23.74 -6.21
CA ALA A 11 17.98 -23.09 -6.26
C ALA A 11 16.87 -23.96 -6.88
N VAL A 12 17.13 -25.24 -7.17
CA VAL A 12 16.15 -26.17 -7.74
C VAL A 12 14.87 -26.30 -6.91
N ASN A 13 14.96 -26.14 -5.59
CA ASN A 13 13.82 -26.19 -4.67
C ASN A 13 13.26 -24.81 -4.31
N LEU A 14 13.79 -23.73 -4.90
CA LEU A 14 13.30 -22.37 -4.70
C LEU A 14 12.25 -22.05 -5.78
N ALA A 15 10.96 -22.17 -5.45
CA ALA A 15 9.88 -21.95 -6.41
C ALA A 15 9.70 -20.46 -6.84
N GLY A 16 10.15 -19.53 -6.01
CA GLY A 16 10.10 -18.10 -6.29
C GLY A 16 10.56 -17.26 -5.11
N VAL A 17 10.58 -15.94 -5.30
CA VAL A 17 10.89 -14.96 -4.27
C VAL A 17 9.72 -14.01 -4.12
N LEU A 18 9.20 -13.91 -2.90
CA LEU A 18 8.19 -12.93 -2.52
C LEU A 18 8.87 -11.72 -1.87
N PHE A 19 8.53 -10.52 -2.31
CA PHE A 19 9.16 -9.28 -1.89
C PHE A 19 8.11 -8.19 -1.67
N SER A 20 8.32 -7.33 -0.67
CA SER A 20 7.60 -6.07 -0.52
C SER A 20 8.46 -5.03 0.18
N ASN A 21 8.30 -3.78 -0.21
CA ASN A 21 8.81 -2.59 0.48
C ASN A 21 7.69 -1.82 1.22
N SER A 22 6.44 -2.28 1.15
CA SER A 22 5.24 -1.57 1.62
C SER A 22 4.65 -2.15 2.91
N HIS A 23 5.23 -3.22 3.45
CA HIS A 23 4.79 -3.88 4.69
C HIS A 23 5.36 -3.21 5.94
N THR A 24 4.95 -1.96 6.19
CA THR A 24 5.40 -1.18 7.35
C THR A 24 4.45 -1.32 8.53
N ALA A 25 4.90 -0.94 9.74
CA ALA A 25 4.03 -0.90 10.94
C ALA A 25 2.72 -0.13 10.71
N SER A 26 2.77 0.95 9.93
CA SER A 26 1.55 1.69 9.55
C SER A 26 0.55 0.83 8.80
N LYS A 27 0.99 -0.04 7.87
CA LYS A 27 0.11 -0.98 7.17
C LYS A 27 -0.55 -1.97 8.15
N PHE A 28 0.24 -2.54 9.06
CA PHE A 28 -0.29 -3.43 10.11
C PHE A 28 -1.36 -2.73 10.96
N ASN A 29 -1.13 -1.47 11.36
CA ASN A 29 -2.11 -0.71 12.13
C ASN A 29 -3.40 -0.47 11.36
N ARG A 30 -3.33 -0.18 10.05
CA ARG A 30 -4.53 0.03 9.22
C ARG A 30 -5.34 -1.25 9.08
N ILE A 31 -4.71 -2.36 8.71
CA ILE A 31 -5.39 -3.66 8.61
C ILE A 31 -5.96 -4.06 9.97
N GLY A 32 -5.20 -3.92 11.05
CA GLY A 32 -5.69 -4.20 12.40
C GLY A 32 -6.89 -3.33 12.79
N THR A 33 -6.90 -2.06 12.40
CA THR A 33 -8.04 -1.14 12.63
C THR A 33 -9.27 -1.59 11.87
N GLU A 34 -9.14 -1.98 10.59
CA GLU A 34 -10.24 -2.52 9.78
C GLU A 34 -10.80 -3.82 10.39
N GLN A 35 -9.95 -4.64 11.02
CA GLN A 35 -10.35 -5.85 11.76
C GLN A 35 -10.88 -5.58 13.18
N GLY A 36 -11.08 -4.33 13.59
CA GLY A 36 -11.58 -3.99 14.93
C GLY A 36 -10.59 -4.22 16.07
N LEU A 37 -9.29 -4.31 15.78
CA LEU A 37 -8.21 -4.48 16.76
C LEU A 37 -7.61 -3.14 17.25
N ALA A 38 -8.14 -2.01 16.79
CA ALA A 38 -7.71 -0.70 17.25
C ALA A 38 -8.11 -0.48 18.73
N ALA A 39 -7.29 0.28 19.45
CA ALA A 39 -7.64 0.74 20.79
C ALA A 39 -8.83 1.71 20.72
N VAL A 40 -9.63 1.76 21.80
CA VAL A 40 -10.74 2.72 21.90
C VAL A 40 -10.19 4.15 21.86
N GLY A 41 -10.80 5.00 21.04
CA GLY A 41 -10.34 6.37 20.83
C GLY A 41 -9.19 6.50 19.84
N THR A 42 -8.92 5.46 19.04
CA THR A 42 -7.94 5.50 17.96
C THR A 42 -8.63 5.66 16.60
N ALA A 43 -8.16 6.60 15.78
CA ALA A 43 -8.58 6.74 14.38
C ALA A 43 -7.37 7.04 13.49
N LEU A 44 -7.41 6.58 12.25
CA LEU A 44 -6.30 6.69 11.31
C LEU A 44 -6.75 7.36 10.02
N THR A 45 -5.97 8.31 9.51
CA THR A 45 -6.14 8.86 8.16
C THR A 45 -4.99 8.37 7.29
N ARG A 46 -5.32 7.73 6.15
CA ARG A 46 -4.36 7.36 5.12
C ARG A 46 -4.53 8.29 3.92
N PHE A 47 -3.42 8.77 3.37
CA PHE A 47 -3.44 9.61 2.18
C PHE A 47 -2.15 9.47 1.38
N GLY A 48 -2.19 9.84 0.10
CA GLY A 48 -1.04 9.75 -0.79
C GLY A 48 -1.45 9.76 -2.25
N THR A 49 -0.65 9.08 -3.07
CA THR A 49 -0.88 8.97 -4.51
C THR A 49 -1.05 7.52 -4.91
N CYS A 50 -1.93 7.25 -5.88
CA CYS A 50 -2.21 5.93 -6.42
C CYS A 50 -2.17 5.90 -7.94
N TYR A 51 -2.08 4.70 -8.49
CA TYR A 51 -2.11 4.47 -9.94
C TYR A 51 -3.42 5.01 -10.53
N ASN A 52 -3.31 5.86 -11.55
CA ASN A 52 -4.44 6.29 -12.36
C ASN A 52 -4.56 5.34 -13.58
N PHE A 53 -5.70 4.65 -13.70
CA PHE A 53 -5.93 3.65 -14.75
C PHE A 53 -6.38 4.22 -16.10
N ALA A 54 -6.51 5.55 -16.23
CA ALA A 54 -6.81 6.16 -17.52
C ALA A 54 -5.66 5.90 -18.52
N PRO A 55 -5.95 5.49 -19.77
CA PRO A 55 -4.92 5.11 -20.75
C PRO A 55 -3.88 6.18 -21.06
N ASP A 56 -4.23 7.45 -20.85
CA ASP A 56 -3.43 8.65 -21.11
C ASP A 56 -3.04 9.41 -19.83
N ALA A 57 -3.17 8.78 -18.66
CA ALA A 57 -2.77 9.38 -17.40
C ALA A 57 -1.26 9.66 -17.38
N THR A 58 -0.90 10.93 -17.23
CA THR A 58 0.50 11.37 -17.03
C THR A 58 0.85 11.56 -15.56
N GLU A 59 -0.16 11.65 -14.69
CA GLU A 59 -0.02 11.92 -13.26
C GLU A 59 -0.80 10.88 -12.44
N PRO A 60 -0.36 10.56 -11.22
CA PRO A 60 -1.10 9.69 -10.33
C PRO A 60 -2.32 10.39 -9.74
N ASP A 61 -3.31 9.61 -9.31
CA ASP A 61 -4.45 10.14 -8.57
C ASP A 61 -4.06 10.41 -7.11
N PHE A 62 -4.59 11.49 -6.53
CA PHE A 62 -4.47 11.76 -5.10
C PHE A 62 -5.63 11.09 -4.34
N PHE A 63 -5.34 10.47 -3.21
CA PHE A 63 -6.35 9.89 -2.33
C PHE A 63 -6.15 10.31 -0.88
N ALA A 64 -7.26 10.39 -0.14
CA ALA A 64 -7.27 10.46 1.32
C ALA A 64 -8.55 9.83 1.89
N TYR A 65 -8.41 8.96 2.89
CA TYR A 65 -9.53 8.33 3.58
C TYR A 65 -9.22 8.09 5.06
N VAL A 66 -10.28 8.04 5.87
CA VAL A 66 -10.20 7.50 7.24
C VAL A 66 -10.28 5.98 7.12
N VAL A 67 -9.37 5.27 7.77
CA VAL A 67 -9.26 3.81 7.72
C VAL A 67 -10.58 3.17 8.15
N GLY A 68 -11.10 2.23 7.36
CA GLY A 68 -12.48 1.72 7.47
C GLY A 68 -13.47 2.33 6.47
N ASP A 69 -13.18 3.51 5.91
CA ASP A 69 -14.05 4.18 4.92
C ASP A 69 -13.47 4.15 3.50
N ARG A 70 -12.60 3.19 3.20
CA ARG A 70 -11.97 3.11 1.88
C ARG A 70 -13.08 3.01 0.81
N PRO A 71 -13.16 3.95 -0.14
CA PRO A 71 -14.20 3.92 -1.16
C PRO A 71 -13.90 2.86 -2.23
N ASP A 72 -14.95 2.15 -2.66
CA ASP A 72 -15.03 1.23 -3.81
C ASP A 72 -14.16 -0.04 -3.79
N GLU A 73 -13.50 -0.38 -2.67
CA GLU A 73 -12.77 -1.65 -2.51
C GLU A 73 -12.98 -2.32 -1.13
N ASP A 74 -12.69 -3.62 -1.08
CA ASP A 74 -12.50 -4.39 0.16
C ASP A 74 -11.41 -3.77 1.07
N GLU A 75 -11.38 -4.24 2.32
CA GLU A 75 -10.34 -3.93 3.32
C GLU A 75 -8.90 -4.05 2.75
N GLU A 76 -7.96 -3.27 3.28
CA GLU A 76 -6.56 -3.36 2.85
C GLU A 76 -6.00 -4.77 3.09
N THR A 77 -5.51 -5.41 2.02
CA THR A 77 -4.93 -6.76 2.14
C THR A 77 -3.40 -6.71 2.26
N PHE A 78 -2.82 -7.76 2.85
CA PHE A 78 -1.36 -7.95 2.81
C PHE A 78 -0.85 -8.18 1.38
N GLU A 79 -1.68 -8.67 0.46
CA GLU A 79 -1.31 -8.86 -0.94
C GLU A 79 -0.98 -7.55 -1.65
N GLU A 80 -1.55 -6.42 -1.20
CA GLU A 80 -1.22 -5.10 -1.73
C GLU A 80 0.26 -4.73 -1.56
N GLY A 81 0.97 -4.55 -2.68
CA GLY A 81 2.39 -4.18 -2.68
C GLY A 81 3.34 -5.36 -2.42
N LEU A 82 2.86 -6.60 -2.47
CA LEU A 82 3.71 -7.77 -2.66
C LEU A 82 4.03 -7.96 -4.15
N HIS A 83 5.24 -8.45 -4.40
CA HIS A 83 5.79 -8.80 -5.70
C HIS A 83 6.33 -10.23 -5.65
N LEU A 84 5.86 -11.10 -6.53
CA LEU A 84 6.28 -12.49 -6.62
C LEU A 84 7.11 -12.70 -7.90
N PHE A 85 8.38 -13.06 -7.75
CA PHE A 85 9.24 -13.46 -8.85
C PHE A 85 9.28 -14.99 -8.93
N VAL A 86 8.67 -15.56 -9.98
CA VAL A 86 8.58 -17.02 -10.13
C VAL A 86 9.88 -17.58 -10.71
N ASN A 87 10.39 -18.67 -10.13
CA ASN A 87 11.51 -19.41 -10.68
C ASN A 87 11.00 -20.36 -11.80
N PRO A 88 11.36 -20.14 -13.08
CA PRO A 88 10.93 -21.03 -14.16
C PRO A 88 11.66 -22.38 -14.17
N TRP A 89 12.74 -22.54 -13.40
CA TRP A 89 13.56 -23.76 -13.33
C TRP A 89 13.37 -24.55 -12.04
N ALA A 90 12.37 -24.21 -11.21
CA ALA A 90 12.08 -24.95 -9.99
C ALA A 90 11.62 -26.38 -10.30
N ALA A 91 12.10 -27.37 -9.55
CA ALA A 91 11.66 -28.76 -9.68
C ALA A 91 10.17 -28.95 -9.36
N VAL A 92 9.64 -28.13 -8.44
CA VAL A 92 8.21 -28.01 -8.18
C VAL A 92 7.78 -26.58 -8.50
N PRO A 93 7.18 -26.33 -9.68
CA PRO A 93 6.77 -25.00 -10.09
C PRO A 93 5.67 -24.44 -9.18
N LEU A 94 5.74 -23.13 -8.91
CA LEU A 94 4.66 -22.43 -8.25
C LEU A 94 3.47 -22.28 -9.21
N SER A 95 2.25 -22.55 -8.72
CA SER A 95 1.03 -22.26 -9.47
C SER A 95 0.96 -20.76 -9.78
N THR A 96 0.58 -20.42 -11.01
CA THR A 96 0.44 -19.02 -11.44
C THR A 96 -0.65 -18.26 -10.70
N ASN A 97 -1.56 -18.97 -10.04
CA ASN A 97 -2.66 -18.41 -9.26
C ASN A 97 -2.49 -18.68 -7.75
N ALA A 98 -1.27 -18.99 -7.29
CA ALA A 98 -1.03 -19.26 -5.87
C ALA A 98 -1.31 -18.04 -4.99
N LEU A 99 -1.11 -16.82 -5.51
CA LEU A 99 -1.30 -15.54 -4.83
C LEU A 99 -1.98 -14.53 -5.78
N PRO A 100 -3.31 -14.59 -5.94
CA PRO A 100 -4.01 -13.84 -6.98
C PRO A 100 -3.96 -12.31 -6.81
N GLY A 101 -3.85 -11.77 -5.59
CA GLY A 101 -3.73 -10.32 -5.36
C GLY A 101 -2.30 -9.76 -5.47
N VAL A 102 -1.31 -10.62 -5.71
CA VAL A 102 0.12 -10.27 -5.76
C VAL A 102 0.58 -10.05 -7.20
N THR A 103 1.33 -8.97 -7.43
CA THR A 103 1.95 -8.72 -8.73
C THR A 103 2.98 -9.81 -9.02
N THR A 104 2.76 -10.60 -10.07
CA THR A 104 3.55 -11.79 -10.37
C THR A 104 4.42 -11.58 -11.60
N TYR A 105 5.72 -11.78 -11.48
CA TYR A 105 6.72 -11.69 -12.54
C TYR A 105 7.13 -13.09 -13.00
N LYS A 106 7.11 -13.30 -14.32
CA LYS A 106 7.43 -14.59 -14.93
C LYS A 106 8.26 -14.40 -16.19
N LEU A 107 9.28 -15.24 -16.35
CA LEU A 107 10.03 -15.32 -17.61
C LEU A 107 9.17 -16.03 -18.66
N GLY A 108 8.87 -15.33 -19.76
CA GLY A 108 8.17 -15.89 -20.91
C GLY A 108 9.07 -16.81 -21.75
N GLU A 109 8.46 -17.58 -22.64
CA GLU A 109 9.17 -18.53 -23.52
C GLU A 109 10.20 -17.85 -24.44
N SER A 110 9.95 -16.59 -24.80
CA SER A 110 10.89 -15.76 -25.58
C SER A 110 12.11 -15.29 -24.78
N GLY A 111 12.17 -15.58 -23.48
CA GLY A 111 13.18 -15.05 -22.56
C GLY A 111 12.90 -13.61 -22.10
N VAL A 112 11.75 -13.04 -22.44
CA VAL A 112 11.31 -11.71 -21.97
C VAL A 112 10.59 -11.84 -20.63
N LEU A 113 10.89 -10.96 -19.68
CA LEU A 113 10.18 -10.89 -18.40
C LEU A 113 8.82 -10.24 -18.59
N GLY A 114 7.75 -10.98 -18.32
CA GLY A 114 6.39 -10.46 -18.24
C GLY A 114 5.93 -10.33 -16.79
N PHE A 115 4.82 -9.64 -16.58
CA PHE A 115 4.16 -9.56 -15.28
C PHE A 115 2.64 -9.57 -15.41
N THR A 116 1.97 -10.07 -14.38
CA THR A 116 0.52 -9.94 -14.19
C THR A 116 0.28 -8.97 -13.05
N PHE A 117 -0.58 -7.99 -13.30
CA PHE A 117 -0.87 -6.89 -12.39
C PHE A 117 -2.38 -6.83 -12.11
N PRO A 118 -2.83 -7.03 -10.86
CA PRO A 118 -4.25 -6.93 -10.53
C PRO A 118 -4.73 -5.48 -10.62
N VAL A 119 -5.78 -5.23 -11.40
CA VAL A 119 -6.44 -3.92 -11.54
C VAL A 119 -7.24 -3.65 -10.26
N SER A 120 -6.67 -2.85 -9.38
CA SER A 120 -7.18 -2.50 -8.03
C SER A 120 -6.51 -1.19 -7.58
N PHE A 121 -6.93 -0.63 -6.45
CA PHE A 121 -6.30 0.53 -5.83
C PHE A 121 -4.84 0.21 -5.50
N ARG A 122 -3.94 1.02 -6.07
CA ARG A 122 -2.49 0.78 -5.98
C ARG A 122 -1.77 2.05 -5.55
N PRO A 123 -1.51 2.22 -4.25
CA PRO A 123 -0.77 3.37 -3.76
C PRO A 123 0.70 3.29 -4.19
N PHE A 124 1.22 4.37 -4.79
CA PHE A 124 2.64 4.54 -5.06
C PHE A 124 3.39 4.94 -3.79
N ALA A 125 2.80 5.89 -3.06
CA ALA A 125 3.30 6.37 -1.79
C ALA A 125 2.10 6.73 -0.91
N SER A 126 2.21 6.45 0.38
CA SER A 126 1.17 6.85 1.33
C SER A 126 1.78 7.20 2.68
N LYS A 127 1.11 8.12 3.38
CA LYS A 127 1.33 8.43 4.78
C LYS A 127 0.12 7.96 5.58
N THR A 128 0.34 7.66 6.85
CA THR A 128 -0.72 7.37 7.80
C THR A 128 -0.49 8.21 9.03
N VAL A 129 -1.51 8.99 9.39
CA VAL A 129 -1.54 9.75 10.65
C VAL A 129 -2.44 8.98 11.60
N VAL A 130 -1.95 8.77 12.81
CA VAL A 130 -2.67 8.07 13.88
C VAL A 130 -3.07 9.11 14.92
N PHE A 131 -4.35 9.08 15.31
CA PHE A 131 -4.91 9.91 16.36
C PHE A 131 -5.31 9.00 17.52
N GLU A 132 -4.84 9.30 18.73
CA GLU A 132 -5.07 8.49 19.95
C GLU A 132 -5.58 9.38 21.09
N GLN A 133 -6.68 10.09 20.86
CA GLN A 133 -7.26 11.03 21.81
C GLN A 133 -8.78 11.12 21.69
N GLU A 134 -9.43 11.77 22.65
CA GLU A 134 -10.85 12.08 22.56
C GLU A 134 -11.14 12.89 21.28
N GLY A 135 -12.14 12.46 20.50
CA GLY A 135 -12.44 13.05 19.20
C GLY A 135 -11.50 12.62 18.06
N ALA A 136 -10.72 11.56 18.20
CA ALA A 136 -9.82 11.04 17.16
C ALA A 136 -10.50 10.88 15.78
N GLU A 137 -11.71 10.33 15.74
CA GLU A 137 -12.47 10.17 14.48
C GLU A 137 -12.77 11.53 13.81
N MET A 138 -13.13 12.54 14.61
CA MET A 138 -13.37 13.90 14.11
C MET A 138 -12.10 14.50 13.52
N LEU A 139 -10.96 14.34 14.19
CA LEU A 139 -9.66 14.82 13.71
C LEU A 139 -9.20 14.08 12.44
N ALA A 140 -9.40 12.77 12.40
CA ALA A 140 -9.09 11.96 11.23
C ALA A 140 -9.91 12.40 10.02
N ARG A 141 -11.22 12.64 10.23
CA ARG A 141 -12.11 13.16 9.20
C ARG A 141 -11.75 14.57 8.76
N TYR A 142 -11.43 15.45 9.70
CA TYR A 142 -11.01 16.80 9.40
C TYR A 142 -9.76 16.80 8.51
N LEU A 143 -8.74 16.03 8.86
CA LEU A 143 -7.52 15.91 8.06
C LEU A 143 -7.83 15.37 6.66
N GLN A 144 -8.69 14.34 6.54
CA GLN A 144 -9.13 13.81 5.26
C GLN A 144 -9.77 14.92 4.39
N LEU A 145 -10.74 15.65 4.93
CA LEU A 145 -11.44 16.71 4.20
C LEU A 145 -10.49 17.86 3.83
N LYS A 146 -9.55 18.22 4.72
CA LYS A 146 -8.53 19.23 4.45
C LYS A 146 -7.68 18.83 3.25
N LEU A 147 -7.17 17.60 3.25
CA LEU A 147 -6.36 17.05 2.17
C LEU A 147 -7.10 16.96 0.83
N LEU A 148 -8.41 16.70 0.87
CA LEU A 148 -9.25 16.66 -0.33
C LEU A 148 -9.73 18.04 -0.79
N GLY A 149 -9.40 19.12 -0.07
CA GLY A 149 -9.94 20.46 -0.36
C GLY A 149 -11.46 20.56 -0.19
N ARG A 150 -12.03 19.75 0.71
CA ARG A 150 -13.48 19.63 0.95
C ARG A 150 -13.92 20.18 2.31
N LEU A 151 -13.05 20.90 3.02
CA LEU A 151 -13.45 21.61 4.24
C LEU A 151 -14.38 22.78 3.92
N PRO A 152 -15.36 23.07 4.79
CA PRO A 152 -16.11 24.31 4.77
C PRO A 152 -15.17 25.53 4.85
N PRO A 153 -15.51 26.68 4.23
CA PRO A 153 -14.70 27.90 4.30
C PRO A 153 -14.47 28.45 5.72
N ASP A 154 -15.36 28.14 6.65
CA ASP A 154 -15.37 28.56 8.05
C ASP A 154 -14.85 27.49 9.01
N ALA A 155 -14.27 26.40 8.49
CA ALA A 155 -13.72 25.34 9.31
C ALA A 155 -12.55 25.87 10.18
N PRO A 156 -12.54 25.57 11.49
CA PRO A 156 -11.45 26.00 12.37
C PRO A 156 -10.15 25.31 11.97
N GLU A 157 -9.01 26.01 12.10
CA GLU A 157 -7.69 25.38 11.97
C GLU A 157 -7.44 24.50 13.21
N LEU A 158 -7.30 23.19 13.01
CA LEU A 158 -7.08 22.22 14.09
C LEU A 158 -5.61 21.92 14.37
N PHE A 159 -4.70 22.38 13.51
CA PHE A 159 -3.26 22.18 13.67
C PHE A 159 -2.56 23.53 13.59
N ASP A 160 -1.96 23.99 14.69
CA ASP A 160 -1.09 25.17 14.69
C ASP A 160 0.15 24.88 13.84
N THR A 161 0.39 25.74 12.84
CA THR A 161 1.60 25.69 12.00
C THR A 161 2.75 26.46 12.64
N GLU A 162 2.91 26.42 13.96
CA GLU A 162 4.12 26.97 14.58
C GLU A 162 5.29 26.01 14.28
N GLU A 163 6.10 26.38 13.28
CA GLU A 163 7.41 25.76 13.09
C GLU A 163 8.19 25.85 14.41
N PRO A 164 8.79 24.73 14.90
CA PRO A 164 9.64 24.80 16.08
C PRO A 164 10.78 25.76 15.76
N THR A 165 10.84 26.87 16.49
CA THR A 165 11.93 27.83 16.43
C THR A 165 13.24 27.05 16.67
N PRO A 166 14.21 27.09 15.74
CA PRO A 166 15.50 26.46 15.98
C PRO A 166 16.13 27.15 17.18
N ASN A 167 16.36 26.41 18.26
CA ASN A 167 17.21 26.89 19.34
C ASN A 167 18.60 27.15 18.74
N LEU A 168 19.01 28.42 18.71
CA LEU A 168 20.36 28.88 18.38
C LEU A 168 21.38 28.43 19.44
#